data_AF-A0A2H3KQY0-F1
#
_entry.id   AF-A0A2H3KQY0-F1
#
_cell.length_a   1.000
_cell.length_b   1.000
_cell.length_c   1.000
_cell.angle_alpha   90.00
_cell.angle_beta   90.00
_cell.angle_gamma   90.00
#
_symmetry.space_group_name_H-M   'P 1'
#
loop_
_entity.id
_entity.type
_entity.pdbx_description
1 polymer ?
#
loop_
_entity_poly.entity_id
_entity_poly.type
_entity_poly.pdbx_seq_one_letter_code
_entity_poly.pdbx_strand_id
1 'polypeptide(L)'
;MTPDLPVPLTDLRRRAPIARNLIQAVLTELLGPVELKYDFYREWNGCWKVRVTIVGANTGKLDFTLLDTPTGGMLAMPRPLPERWRVQTGIAATDGSRWSLDAAGQLVRFTPPT
;
A
#
# COMPACT_ATOMS: atom_id res chain seq x y z
N MET A 1 7.34 -24.64 -3.13
CA MET A 1 6.72 -23.57 -3.94
C MET A 1 7.03 -22.26 -3.26
N THR A 2 7.81 -21.39 -3.88
CA THR A 2 8.02 -20.02 -3.38
C THR A 2 6.67 -19.32 -3.41
N PRO A 3 6.19 -18.69 -2.32
CA PRO A 3 4.95 -17.93 -2.41
C PRO A 3 5.16 -16.82 -3.44
N ASP A 4 4.27 -16.74 -4.42
CA ASP A 4 4.31 -15.66 -5.40
C ASP A 4 4.24 -14.32 -4.64
N LEU A 5 5.20 -13.45 -4.92
CA LEU A 5 5.29 -12.13 -4.29
C LEU A 5 4.53 -11.11 -5.14
N PRO A 6 3.96 -10.05 -4.53
CA PRO A 6 3.38 -8.96 -5.27
C PRO A 6 4.42 -8.32 -6.20
N VAL A 7 4.00 -8.02 -7.41
CA VAL A 7 4.85 -7.47 -8.47
C VAL A 7 4.45 -6.03 -8.79
N PRO A 8 5.33 -5.20 -9.37
CA PRO A 8 4.99 -3.83 -9.77
C PRO A 8 3.72 -3.75 -10.63
N LEU A 9 2.76 -2.90 -10.21
CA LEU A 9 1.61 -2.58 -11.05
C LEU A 9 2.08 -1.69 -12.20
N THR A 10 1.82 -2.11 -13.45
CA THR A 10 2.26 -1.39 -14.64
C THR A 10 1.12 -0.69 -15.39
N ASP A 11 -0.10 -1.24 -15.38
CA ASP A 11 -1.30 -0.62 -15.99
C ASP A 11 -2.26 -0.06 -14.94
N LEU A 12 -2.42 1.27 -14.92
CA LEU A 12 -3.25 1.98 -13.98
C LEU A 12 -4.64 2.36 -14.52
N ARG A 13 -4.91 2.22 -15.83
CA ARG A 13 -6.03 2.90 -16.52
C ARG A 13 -7.40 2.71 -15.86
N ARG A 14 -7.71 1.51 -15.40
CA ARG A 14 -8.97 1.18 -14.69
C ARG A 14 -8.80 0.97 -13.19
N ARG A 15 -7.57 1.13 -12.71
CA ARG A 15 -7.12 0.75 -11.37
C ARG A 15 -6.87 1.96 -10.46
N ALA A 16 -6.82 3.18 -11.00
CA ALA A 16 -6.68 4.41 -10.19
C ALA A 16 -7.80 4.59 -9.14
N PRO A 17 -9.09 4.36 -9.43
CA PRO A 17 -10.14 4.45 -8.40
C PRO A 17 -9.95 3.39 -7.30
N ILE A 18 -9.52 2.18 -7.68
CA ILE A 18 -9.23 1.09 -6.73
C ILE A 18 -8.09 1.49 -5.81
N ALA A 19 -7.00 2.05 -6.36
CA ALA A 19 -5.87 2.54 -5.58
C ALA A 19 -6.28 3.63 -4.57
N ARG A 20 -7.13 4.58 -4.97
CA ARG A 20 -7.65 5.62 -4.05
C ARG A 20 -8.44 5.01 -2.91
N ASN A 21 -9.39 4.12 -3.21
CA ASN A 21 -10.22 3.47 -2.19
C ASN A 21 -9.38 2.62 -1.24
N LEU A 22 -8.42 1.87 -1.78
CA LEU A 22 -7.49 1.05 -1.00
C LEU A 22 -6.64 1.91 -0.05
N ILE A 23 -6.01 2.96 -0.57
CA ILE A 23 -5.18 3.88 0.22
C ILE A 23 -6.01 4.57 1.31
N GLN A 24 -7.23 5.00 0.98
CA GLN A 24 -8.14 5.60 1.96
C GLN A 24 -8.47 4.61 3.07
N ALA A 25 -8.82 3.36 2.74
CA ALA A 25 -9.13 2.34 3.73
C ALA A 25 -7.92 2.04 4.63
N VAL A 26 -6.73 1.86 4.04
CA VAL A 26 -5.48 1.59 4.76
C VAL A 26 -5.13 2.73 5.71
N LEU A 27 -5.17 3.98 5.25
CA LEU A 27 -4.92 5.14 6.11
C LEU A 27 -6.00 5.34 7.17
N THR A 28 -7.26 5.00 6.86
CA THR A 28 -8.36 5.09 7.82
C THR A 28 -8.21 4.08 8.96
N GLU A 29 -7.77 2.86 8.66
CA GLU A 29 -7.45 1.84 9.69
C GLU A 29 -6.37 2.34 10.65
N LEU A 30 -5.39 3.10 10.14
CA LEU A 30 -4.26 3.58 10.94
C LEU A 30 -4.59 4.85 11.74
N LEU A 31 -5.24 5.83 11.10
CA LEU A 31 -5.37 7.21 11.59
C LEU A 31 -6.81 7.62 11.94
N GLY A 32 -7.81 6.76 11.70
CA GLY A 32 -9.22 7.14 11.72
C GLY A 32 -9.62 7.90 10.44
N PRO A 33 -10.79 8.56 10.40
CA PRO A 33 -11.25 9.27 9.21
C PRO A 33 -10.21 10.26 8.67
N VAL A 34 -9.92 10.19 7.36
CA VAL A 34 -8.92 11.03 6.69
C VAL A 34 -9.49 11.72 5.46
N GLU A 35 -9.01 12.94 5.19
CA GLU A 35 -9.20 13.63 3.92
C GLU A 35 -7.90 13.57 3.12
N LEU A 36 -7.97 13.17 1.85
CA LEU A 36 -6.79 12.81 1.06
C LEU A 36 -6.78 13.48 -0.31
N LYS A 37 -5.61 13.97 -0.72
CA LYS A 37 -5.29 14.36 -2.10
C LYS A 37 -4.30 13.37 -2.70
N TYR A 38 -4.42 13.09 -3.99
CA TYR A 38 -3.66 12.03 -4.67
C TYR A 38 -2.98 12.54 -5.93
N ASP A 39 -1.68 12.31 -6.03
CA ASP A 39 -0.90 12.55 -7.24
C ASP A 39 -0.25 11.24 -7.71
N PHE A 40 -0.49 10.86 -8.96
CA PHE A 40 0.02 9.60 -9.54
C PHE A 40 1.24 9.87 -10.41
N TYR A 41 2.30 9.10 -10.20
CA TYR A 41 3.56 9.20 -10.92
C TYR A 41 3.99 7.85 -11.48
N ARG A 42 4.47 7.87 -12.72
CA ARG A 42 5.17 6.73 -13.31
C ARG A 42 6.63 6.76 -12.84
N GLU A 43 7.10 5.68 -12.24
CA GLU A 43 8.52 5.51 -11.91
C GLU A 43 9.30 4.94 -13.10
N TRP A 44 10.61 5.18 -13.13
CA TRP A 44 11.51 4.77 -14.23
C TRP A 44 11.53 3.25 -14.46
N ASN A 45 11.35 2.47 -13.39
CA ASN A 45 11.28 1.00 -13.44
C ASN A 45 9.93 0.49 -13.94
N GLY A 46 9.04 1.39 -14.36
CA GLY A 46 7.71 1.02 -14.78
C GLY A 46 6.80 0.59 -13.63
N CYS A 47 7.02 1.03 -12.40
CA CYS A 47 6.04 0.96 -11.32
C CYS A 47 5.18 2.23 -11.23
N TRP A 48 4.01 2.14 -10.61
CA TRP A 48 3.21 3.32 -10.26
C TRP A 48 3.43 3.70 -8.80
N LYS A 49 3.74 4.99 -8.59
CA LYS A 49 3.76 5.62 -7.28
C LYS A 49 2.57 6.55 -7.12
N VAL A 50 1.98 6.57 -5.93
CA VAL A 50 0.93 7.51 -5.54
C VAL A 50 1.45 8.33 -4.37
N ARG A 51 1.61 9.64 -4.56
CA ARG A 51 1.83 10.56 -3.45
C ARG A 51 0.50 10.94 -2.86
N VAL A 52 0.36 10.77 -1.57
CA VAL A 52 -0.86 11.07 -0.82
C VAL A 52 -0.56 12.21 0.13
N THR A 53 -1.33 13.29 0.02
CA THR A 53 -1.31 14.37 1.01
C THR A 53 -2.54 14.22 1.91
N ILE A 54 -2.30 14.04 3.20
CA ILE A 54 -3.33 14.00 4.24
C ILE A 54 -3.62 15.44 4.65
N VAL A 55 -4.90 15.83 4.61
CA VAL A 55 -5.38 17.16 4.99
C VAL A 55 -6.36 17.06 6.17
N GLY A 56 -6.58 18.18 6.86
CA GLY A 56 -7.46 18.26 8.02
C GLY A 56 -6.70 18.18 9.35
N ALA A 57 -7.26 17.46 10.32
CA ALA A 57 -6.73 17.38 11.70
C ALA A 57 -5.34 16.70 11.77
N ASN A 58 -5.11 15.69 10.92
CA ASN A 58 -3.81 15.09 10.71
C ASN A 58 -3.24 15.61 9.39
N THR A 59 -2.07 16.24 9.40
CA THR A 59 -1.42 16.73 8.18
C THR A 59 -0.13 15.96 7.92
N GLY A 60 0.09 15.59 6.66
CA GLY A 60 1.27 14.81 6.29
C GLY A 60 1.29 14.41 4.83
N LYS A 61 2.42 13.83 4.42
CA LYS A 61 2.58 13.24 3.08
C LYS A 61 3.12 11.83 3.21
N LEU A 62 2.59 10.92 2.41
CA LEU A 62 3.05 9.55 2.33
C LEU A 62 3.00 9.08 0.87
N ASP A 63 4.10 8.52 0.39
CA ASP A 63 4.17 7.92 -0.93
C ASP A 63 3.80 6.44 -0.83
N PHE A 64 3.09 5.91 -1.83
CA PHE A 64 2.72 4.51 -1.94
C PHE A 64 3.20 3.94 -3.28
N THR A 65 3.80 2.77 -3.27
CA THR A 65 4.09 1.97 -4.48
C THR A 65 2.94 1.00 -4.71
N LEU A 66 2.39 0.97 -5.93
CA LEU A 66 1.29 0.07 -6.29
C LEU A 66 1.83 -1.25 -6.82
N LEU A 67 1.33 -2.35 -6.27
CA LEU A 67 1.73 -3.71 -6.61
C LEU A 67 0.49 -4.55 -6.97
N ASP A 68 0.64 -5.45 -7.93
CA ASP A 68 -0.29 -6.54 -8.20
C ASP A 68 0.01 -7.70 -7.25
N THR A 69 -1.01 -8.14 -6.52
CA THR A 69 -0.92 -9.37 -5.73
C THR A 69 -1.02 -10.61 -6.63
N PRO A 70 -0.51 -11.77 -6.20
CA PRO A 70 -0.57 -13.01 -6.99
C PRO A 70 -1.98 -13.46 -7.39
N THR A 71 -2.99 -13.07 -6.62
CA THR A 71 -4.40 -13.42 -6.83
C THR A 71 -5.12 -12.42 -7.75
N GLY A 72 -4.42 -11.42 -8.28
CA GLY A 72 -4.96 -10.38 -9.14
C GLY A 72 -5.51 -9.14 -8.41
N GLY A 73 -5.44 -9.10 -7.08
CA GLY A 73 -5.73 -7.91 -6.27
C GLY A 73 -4.60 -6.87 -6.32
N MET A 74 -4.79 -5.76 -5.59
CA MET A 74 -3.85 -4.65 -5.50
C MET A 74 -3.36 -4.43 -4.07
N LEU A 75 -2.07 -4.13 -3.93
CA LEU A 75 -1.43 -3.68 -2.70
C LEU A 75 -0.88 -2.26 -2.91
N ALA A 76 -1.18 -1.35 -1.97
CA ALA A 76 -0.57 -0.02 -1.91
C ALA A 76 0.47 -0.02 -0.79
N MET A 77 1.74 -0.23 -1.15
CA MET A 77 2.85 -0.32 -0.20
C MET A 77 3.38 1.07 0.18
N PRO A 78 3.21 1.54 1.43
CA PRO A 78 3.68 2.85 1.87
C PRO A 78 5.21 2.92 1.94
N ARG A 79 5.76 4.11 1.66
CA ARG A 79 7.19 4.42 1.72
C ARG A 79 7.43 5.75 2.45
N PRO A 80 8.12 5.75 3.62
CA PRO A 80 8.55 4.57 4.37
C PRO A 80 7.35 3.78 4.92
N LEU A 81 7.56 2.53 5.34
CA LEU A 81 6.54 1.72 6.01
C LEU A 81 6.44 2.10 7.51
N PRO A 82 5.30 2.67 7.99
CA PRO A 82 5.03 2.84 9.41
C PRO A 82 5.22 1.57 10.24
N GLU A 83 5.83 1.74 11.42
CA GLU A 83 6.14 0.63 12.33
C GLU A 83 4.89 -0.15 12.76
N ARG A 84 3.77 0.55 13.00
CA ARG A 84 2.50 -0.10 13.37
C ARG A 84 2.02 -1.11 12.33
N TRP A 85 2.10 -0.77 11.04
CA TRP A 85 1.81 -1.74 9.97
C TRP A 85 2.87 -2.83 9.90
N ARG A 86 4.13 -2.52 10.18
CA ARG A 86 5.19 -3.53 10.16
C ARG A 86 4.93 -4.65 11.17
N VAL A 87 4.51 -4.31 12.40
CA VAL A 87 4.50 -5.24 13.54
C VAL A 87 3.11 -5.69 14.01
N GLN A 88 2.05 -4.90 13.84
CA GLN A 88 0.74 -5.18 14.46
C GLN A 88 -0.33 -5.59 13.46
N THR A 89 -0.39 -4.94 12.30
CA THR A 89 -1.56 -5.07 11.42
C THR A 89 -1.23 -5.55 10.02
N GLY A 90 -0.04 -5.27 9.48
CA GLY A 90 0.22 -5.42 8.06
C GLY A 90 -0.60 -4.45 7.20
N ILE A 91 -0.28 -4.37 5.92
CA ILE A 91 -0.98 -3.57 4.93
C ILE A 91 -1.97 -4.48 4.21
N ALA A 92 -3.25 -4.15 4.31
CA ALA A 92 -4.30 -4.86 3.58
C ALA A 92 -4.17 -4.61 2.06
N ALA A 93 -4.40 -5.67 1.29
CA ALA A 93 -4.58 -5.62 -0.15
C ALA A 93 -6.06 -5.91 -0.50
N THR A 94 -6.46 -5.63 -1.74
CA THR A 94 -7.87 -5.80 -2.16
C THR A 94 -8.32 -7.25 -2.28
N ASP A 95 -7.41 -8.21 -2.28
CA ASP A 95 -7.69 -9.65 -2.29
C ASP A 95 -7.83 -10.25 -0.87
N GLY A 96 -7.85 -9.40 0.17
CA GLY A 96 -7.89 -9.81 1.57
C GLY A 96 -6.54 -10.26 2.13
N SER A 97 -5.48 -10.31 1.31
CA SER A 97 -4.14 -10.57 1.83
C SER A 97 -3.60 -9.40 2.65
N ARG A 98 -2.69 -9.69 3.57
CA ARG A 98 -1.94 -8.68 4.32
C ARG A 98 -0.44 -8.89 4.12
N TRP A 99 0.27 -7.78 3.94
CA TRP A 99 1.70 -7.76 3.62
C TRP A 99 2.47 -6.83 4.54
N SER A 100 3.76 -7.08 4.71
CA SER A 100 4.67 -6.26 5.49
C SER A 100 6.08 -6.30 4.88
N LEU A 101 7.02 -5.60 5.50
CA LEU A 101 8.44 -5.71 5.20
C LEU A 101 9.14 -6.38 6.37
N ASP A 102 10.02 -7.35 6.08
CA ASP A 102 10.92 -7.92 7.08
C ASP A 102 12.04 -6.95 7.48
N ALA A 103 12.95 -7.39 8.36
CA ALA A 103 14.09 -6.60 8.80
C ALA A 103 15.07 -6.24 7.67
N ALA A 104 15.10 -7.02 6.59
CA ALA A 104 15.90 -6.77 5.39
C ALA A 104 15.18 -5.88 4.37
N GLY A 105 13.96 -5.43 4.66
CA GLY A 105 13.13 -4.65 3.75
C GLY A 105 12.52 -5.46 2.61
N GLN A 106 12.50 -6.80 2.73
CA GLN A 106 11.86 -7.68 1.76
C GLN A 106 10.38 -7.79 2.02
N LEU A 107 9.60 -7.88 0.94
CA LEU A 107 8.17 -8.03 1.00
C LEU A 107 7.81 -9.44 1.49
N VAL A 108 7.05 -9.51 2.58
CA VAL A 108 6.62 -10.76 3.20
C VAL A 108 5.12 -10.74 3.50
N ARG A 109 4.49 -11.91 3.55
CA ARG A 109 3.13 -12.03 4.08
C ARG A 109 3.15 -11.61 5.55
N PHE A 110 2.17 -10.80 5.95
CA PHE A 110 2.04 -10.41 7.34
C PHE A 110 1.43 -11.55 8.15
N THR A 111 2.13 -11.94 9.22
CA THR A 111 1.65 -12.87 10.23
C THR A 111 1.51 -12.11 11.54
N PRO A 112 0.32 -12.00 12.14
CA PRO A 112 0.16 -11.35 13.43
C PRO A 112 1.05 -12.03 14.48
N PRO A 113 1.65 -11.28 15.42
CA PRO A 113 2.32 -11.88 16.56
C PRO A 113 1.30 -12.67 17.38
N THR A 114 1.65 -13.92 17.71
CA THR A 114 0.88 -14.80 18.59
C THR A 114 0.94 -14.33 20.04
#